data_AF-A0A1Y3ANR3-F1
#
_entry.id   AF-A0A1Y3ANR3-F1
#
_cell.length_a   1.000
_cell.length_b   1.000
_cell.length_c   1.000
_cell.angle_alpha   90.00
_cell.angle_beta   90.00
_cell.angle_gamma   90.00
#
_symmetry.space_group_name_H-M   'P 1'
#
loop_
_entity.id
_entity.type
_entity.pdbx_description
1 polymer ?
#
loop_
_entity_poly.entity_id
_entity_poly.type
_entity_poly.pdbx_seq_one_letter_code
_entity_poly.pdbx_strand_id
1 'polypeptide(L)'
;MFFYQFTLNHSKPDLIWNHKTREELRESLEKEIAFLKNERELHSVQLLSWNFDEFEVHYVSLDEELKIGNYYLRLLLSQGSSTDIDNESLYIKSPIEFFNALYHRFLSNSNVHMKADCLQAMSIIYEKYDEEIGAFSDVNFLLNILNGCRNRTLRDRIVQFIGKIIKQQTNIRTLLRSDGLLILIDLATLSHLHVNRAVIPTQTNVIEASPEMARDSMEKEWHVSKDEAISFADLKDLWKDGKISAETKCWAQGYNSWRKISEIAQLKWTLMAEGLSIFQENNMTIYILDTLIRICERYPSRTVPDNAIIRPIPKVKQILSDESCLPHIVHLLLTFDPVIVERVATLIYLIIEDNPRISLLYLTGMFYFILMYTGSNILPISR
;
A
#
# COMPACT_ATOMS: atom_id res chain seq x y z
N MET A 1 -15.29 22.14 -34.24
CA MET A 1 -14.56 21.72 -33.02
C MET A 1 -13.67 20.50 -33.26
N PHE A 2 -14.16 19.43 -33.89
CA PHE A 2 -13.39 18.20 -34.15
C PHE A 2 -12.06 18.43 -34.91
N PHE A 3 -12.10 19.06 -36.09
CA PHE A 3 -10.88 19.30 -36.89
C PHE A 3 -9.82 20.16 -36.19
N TYR A 4 -10.24 21.06 -35.29
CA TYR A 4 -9.32 21.84 -34.47
C TYR A 4 -8.67 20.97 -33.39
N GLN A 5 -9.44 20.11 -32.72
CA GLN A 5 -8.89 19.18 -31.74
C GLN A 5 -7.99 18.12 -32.39
N PHE A 6 -8.27 17.74 -33.63
CA PHE A 6 -7.47 16.76 -34.39
C PHE A 6 -6.05 17.24 -34.67
N THR A 7 -5.82 18.55 -34.80
CA THR A 7 -4.47 19.10 -35.06
C THR A 7 -3.64 19.27 -33.79
N LEU A 8 -4.26 19.19 -32.61
CA LEU A 8 -3.60 19.26 -31.32
C LEU A 8 -3.03 17.89 -30.91
N ASN A 9 -2.11 17.90 -29.95
CA ASN A 9 -1.62 16.67 -29.32
C ASN A 9 -2.46 16.38 -28.08
N HIS A 10 -2.93 15.13 -27.94
CA HIS A 10 -3.64 14.65 -26.77
C HIS A 10 -2.88 13.50 -26.13
N SER A 11 -2.84 13.48 -24.81
CA SER A 11 -2.26 12.39 -24.03
C SER A 11 -3.18 12.11 -22.86
N LYS A 12 -4.30 11.44 -23.16
CA LYS A 12 -5.31 11.01 -22.20
C LYS A 12 -5.19 9.50 -21.97
N PRO A 13 -5.63 8.97 -20.81
CA PRO A 13 -5.57 7.54 -20.54
C PRO A 13 -6.25 6.67 -21.61
N ASP A 14 -7.27 7.18 -22.29
CA ASP A 14 -8.00 6.49 -23.37
C ASP A 14 -7.48 6.81 -24.78
N LEU A 15 -6.64 7.84 -24.93
CA LEU A 15 -6.20 8.33 -26.24
C LEU A 15 -4.79 8.92 -26.19
N ILE A 16 -3.91 8.30 -26.98
CA ILE A 16 -2.62 8.87 -27.35
C ILE A 16 -2.74 9.39 -28.77
N TRP A 17 -2.64 10.70 -28.91
CA TRP A 17 -2.72 11.39 -30.19
C TRP A 17 -1.58 12.37 -30.33
N ASN A 18 -0.55 11.97 -31.06
CA ASN A 18 0.65 12.78 -31.29
C ASN A 18 0.93 12.92 -32.79
N HIS A 19 2.06 13.53 -33.15
CA HIS A 19 2.46 13.65 -34.56
C HIS A 19 2.66 12.28 -35.21
N LYS A 20 3.19 11.29 -34.48
CA LYS A 20 3.50 9.96 -35.00
C LYS A 20 2.24 9.15 -35.28
N THR A 21 1.29 9.11 -34.34
CA THR A 21 -0.02 8.44 -34.54
C THR A 21 -0.82 9.12 -35.65
N ARG A 22 -0.70 10.45 -35.81
CA ARG A 22 -1.29 11.18 -36.94
C ARG A 22 -0.72 10.74 -38.28
N GLU A 23 0.59 10.61 -38.37
CA GLU A 23 1.26 10.17 -39.59
C GLU A 23 0.90 8.72 -39.91
N GLU A 24 0.87 7.82 -38.92
CA GLU A 24 0.46 6.42 -39.10
C GLU A 24 -0.99 6.28 -39.62
N LEU A 25 -1.91 7.10 -39.11
CA LEU A 25 -3.28 7.18 -39.63
C LEU A 25 -3.28 7.69 -41.08
N ARG A 26 -2.53 8.75 -41.35
CA ARG A 26 -2.45 9.36 -42.68
C ARG A 26 -1.88 8.38 -43.70
N GLU A 27 -0.77 7.73 -43.40
CA GLU A 27 -0.14 6.73 -44.27
C GLU A 27 -1.07 5.55 -44.54
N SER A 28 -1.78 5.06 -43.52
CA SER A 28 -2.75 3.97 -43.69
C SER A 28 -3.92 4.37 -44.58
N LEU A 29 -4.46 5.58 -44.40
CA LEU A 29 -5.54 6.10 -45.26
C LEU A 29 -5.06 6.37 -46.69
N GLU A 30 -3.86 6.92 -46.88
CA GLU A 30 -3.30 7.15 -48.21
C GLU A 30 -3.08 5.83 -48.97
N LYS A 31 -2.62 4.78 -48.27
CA LYS A 31 -2.52 3.41 -48.81
C LYS A 31 -3.88 2.86 -49.22
N GLU A 32 -4.89 3.00 -48.36
CA GLU A 32 -6.25 2.50 -48.63
C GLU A 32 -6.90 3.24 -49.83
N ILE A 33 -6.73 4.56 -49.89
CA ILE A 33 -7.22 5.37 -51.02
C ILE A 33 -6.50 4.98 -52.31
N ALA A 34 -5.19 4.74 -52.27
CA ALA A 34 -4.42 4.28 -53.43
C ALA A 34 -4.89 2.89 -53.89
N PHE A 35 -5.14 1.96 -52.96
CA PHE A 35 -5.67 0.63 -53.24
C PHE A 35 -7.05 0.70 -53.89
N LEU A 36 -7.98 1.47 -53.32
CA LEU A 36 -9.34 1.62 -53.86
C LEU A 36 -9.35 2.28 -55.24
N LYS A 37 -8.47 3.27 -55.48
CA LYS A 37 -8.31 3.88 -56.81
C LYS A 37 -7.82 2.88 -57.84
N ASN A 38 -6.83 2.05 -57.49
CA ASN A 38 -6.30 1.01 -58.36
C ASN A 38 -7.38 -0.04 -58.68
N GLU A 39 -8.11 -0.52 -57.68
CA GLU A 39 -9.23 -1.46 -57.86
C GLU A 39 -10.34 -0.88 -58.75
N ARG A 40 -10.65 0.42 -58.62
CA ARG A 40 -11.60 1.11 -59.49
C ARG A 40 -11.13 1.20 -60.94
N GLU A 41 -9.84 1.37 -61.17
CA GLU A 41 -9.26 1.40 -62.52
C GLU A 41 -9.28 0.01 -63.17
N LEU A 42 -9.08 -1.06 -62.40
CA LEU A 42 -9.21 -2.44 -62.89
C LEU A 42 -10.68 -2.82 -63.19
N HIS A 43 -11.62 -2.39 -62.36
CA HIS A 43 -13.02 -2.77 -62.43
C HIS A 43 -13.91 -1.62 -62.93
N SER A 44 -13.68 -1.16 -64.17
CA SER A 44 -14.37 0.00 -64.76
C SER A 44 -15.88 -0.15 -64.99
N VAL A 45 -16.40 -1.38 -64.95
CA VAL A 45 -17.82 -1.69 -65.27
C VAL A 45 -18.67 -1.84 -64.01
N GLN A 46 -18.07 -2.06 -62.85
CA GLN A 46 -18.80 -2.42 -61.62
C GLN A 46 -18.68 -1.33 -60.55
N LEU A 47 -19.74 -1.12 -59.78
CA LEU A 47 -19.77 -0.15 -58.69
C LEU A 47 -19.00 -0.72 -57.49
N LEU A 48 -17.86 -0.12 -57.13
CA LEU A 48 -17.13 -0.47 -55.92
C LEU A 48 -17.65 0.31 -54.71
N SER A 49 -17.74 -0.39 -53.57
CA SER A 49 -17.87 0.22 -52.25
C SER A 49 -16.58 0.00 -51.48
N TRP A 50 -16.21 0.97 -50.65
CA TRP A 50 -15.14 0.79 -49.68
C TRP A 50 -15.60 -0.16 -48.58
N ASN A 51 -14.75 -1.13 -48.22
CA ASN A 51 -14.97 -1.99 -47.07
C ASN A 51 -14.52 -1.26 -45.79
N PHE A 52 -15.35 -0.32 -45.33
CA PHE A 52 -15.08 0.44 -44.12
C PHE A 52 -15.24 -0.38 -42.84
N ASP A 53 -15.91 -1.54 -42.89
CA ASP A 53 -16.23 -2.36 -41.72
C ASP A 53 -14.99 -3.07 -41.17
N GLU A 54 -14.10 -3.51 -42.06
CA GLU A 54 -12.85 -4.19 -41.69
C GLU A 54 -11.63 -3.25 -41.60
N PHE A 55 -11.78 -1.99 -42.01
CA PHE A 55 -10.65 -1.05 -42.00
C PHE A 55 -10.27 -0.67 -40.56
N GLU A 56 -9.14 -1.21 -40.11
CA GLU A 56 -8.51 -0.86 -38.83
C GLU A 56 -7.07 -0.39 -39.05
N VAL A 57 -6.68 0.68 -38.34
CA VAL A 57 -5.32 1.23 -38.41
C VAL A 57 -4.49 0.59 -37.32
N HIS A 58 -3.46 -0.16 -37.71
CA HIS A 58 -2.49 -0.70 -36.78
C HIS A 58 -1.40 0.34 -36.48
N TYR A 59 -1.34 0.78 -35.21
CA TYR A 59 -0.40 1.80 -34.75
C TYR A 59 0.84 1.14 -34.12
N VAL A 60 1.89 0.93 -34.93
CA VAL A 60 3.15 0.31 -34.48
C VAL A 60 3.79 1.09 -33.32
N SER A 61 3.61 2.41 -33.31
CA SER A 61 4.08 3.27 -32.22
C SER A 61 3.46 2.99 -30.85
N LEU A 62 2.31 2.34 -30.81
CA LEU A 62 1.56 2.06 -29.58
C LEU A 62 1.76 0.62 -29.10
N ASP A 63 2.45 -0.24 -29.85
CA ASP A 63 2.69 -1.63 -29.46
C ASP A 63 3.59 -1.76 -28.22
N GLU A 64 4.51 -0.80 -28.03
CA GLU A 64 5.35 -0.74 -26.83
C GLU A 64 4.58 -0.23 -25.59
N GLU A 65 3.43 0.42 -25.80
CA GLU A 65 2.62 0.97 -24.72
C GLU A 65 1.72 -0.11 -24.11
N LEU A 66 1.74 -0.19 -22.78
CA LEU A 66 0.91 -1.17 -22.10
C LEU A 66 -0.55 -0.71 -22.05
N LYS A 67 -1.36 -1.33 -22.91
CA LYS A 67 -2.81 -1.14 -22.98
C LYS A 67 -3.53 -2.26 -22.23
N ILE A 68 -4.43 -1.88 -21.32
CA ILE A 68 -5.36 -2.80 -20.65
C ILE A 68 -6.78 -2.34 -21.00
N GLY A 69 -7.55 -3.19 -21.68
CA GLY A 69 -8.83 -2.78 -22.25
C GLY A 69 -8.64 -1.61 -23.21
N ASN A 70 -9.31 -0.48 -22.93
CA ASN A 70 -9.23 0.73 -23.75
C ASN A 70 -8.29 1.81 -23.17
N TYR A 71 -7.49 1.48 -22.15
CA TYR A 71 -6.72 2.47 -21.40
C TYR A 71 -5.22 2.14 -21.39
N TYR A 72 -4.41 3.18 -21.58
CA TYR A 72 -2.95 3.14 -21.46
C TYR A 72 -2.53 3.31 -20.01
N LEU A 73 -1.92 2.27 -19.45
CA LEU A 73 -1.62 2.19 -18.01
C LEU A 73 -0.70 3.34 -17.58
N ARG A 74 0.35 3.62 -18.35
CA ARG A 74 1.32 4.68 -18.05
C ARG A 74 0.67 6.05 -17.83
N LEU A 75 -0.25 6.42 -18.73
CA LEU A 75 -0.95 7.71 -18.66
C LEU A 75 -1.92 7.77 -17.49
N LEU A 76 -2.62 6.67 -17.21
CA LEU A 76 -3.47 6.56 -16.03
C LEU A 76 -2.68 6.72 -14.73
N LEU A 77 -1.50 6.09 -14.63
CA LEU A 77 -0.64 6.21 -13.46
C LEU A 77 -0.07 7.62 -13.30
N SER A 78 0.32 8.29 -14.40
CA SER A 78 0.82 9.67 -14.33
C SER A 78 -0.24 10.67 -13.88
N GLN A 79 -1.49 10.49 -14.32
CA GLN A 79 -2.60 11.38 -13.96
C GLN A 79 -3.10 11.14 -12.52
N GLY A 80 -2.94 9.92 -12.01
CA GLY A 80 -3.23 9.61 -10.59
C GLY A 80 -2.16 10.12 -9.61
N SER A 81 -0.93 10.40 -10.07
CA SER A 81 0.16 10.91 -9.23
C SER A 81 0.20 12.45 -9.11
N SER A 82 -0.40 13.19 -10.03
CA SER A 82 -0.53 14.64 -9.93
C SER A 82 -1.62 14.98 -8.91
N THR A 83 -1.22 15.54 -7.77
CA THR A 83 -2.09 16.09 -6.71
C THR A 83 -2.81 17.37 -7.13
N ASP A 84 -2.84 17.69 -8.42
CA ASP A 84 -3.36 18.95 -8.92
C ASP A 84 -4.89 18.91 -9.02
N ILE A 85 -5.45 20.03 -8.56
CA ILE A 85 -6.87 20.31 -8.30
C ILE A 85 -7.70 20.37 -9.60
N ASP A 86 -7.06 20.26 -10.76
CA ASP A 86 -7.68 20.22 -12.09
C ASP A 86 -7.84 18.77 -12.57
N ASN A 87 -8.60 17.97 -11.80
CA ASN A 87 -9.12 16.69 -12.28
C ASN A 87 -10.13 16.96 -13.42
N GLU A 88 -9.65 17.28 -14.62
CA GLU A 88 -10.38 16.88 -15.83
C GLU A 88 -10.60 15.37 -15.69
N SER A 89 -11.87 15.06 -15.44
CA SER A 89 -12.35 13.81 -14.87
C SER A 89 -11.73 12.61 -15.58
N LEU A 90 -10.98 11.80 -14.82
CA LEU A 90 -10.59 10.47 -15.23
C LEU A 90 -11.87 9.65 -15.44
N TYR A 91 -12.42 9.73 -16.65
CA TYR A 91 -13.71 9.17 -17.01
C TYR A 91 -13.47 7.79 -17.62
N ILE A 92 -13.79 6.76 -16.84
CA ILE A 92 -13.73 5.37 -17.30
C ILE A 92 -15.13 4.95 -17.72
N LYS A 93 -15.27 4.47 -18.97
CA LYS A 93 -16.55 4.10 -19.58
C LYS A 93 -17.15 2.84 -18.95
N SER A 94 -16.31 1.86 -18.62
CA SER A 94 -16.70 0.62 -17.93
C SER A 94 -15.74 0.29 -16.77
N PRO A 95 -15.91 0.93 -15.58
CA PRO A 95 -14.98 0.79 -14.46
C PRO A 95 -14.83 -0.66 -13.96
N ILE A 96 -15.92 -1.43 -13.94
CA ILE A 96 -15.92 -2.82 -13.46
C ILE A 96 -15.12 -3.74 -14.39
N GLU A 97 -15.37 -3.66 -15.71
CA GLU A 97 -14.65 -4.47 -16.69
C GLU A 97 -13.16 -4.15 -16.69
N PHE A 98 -12.82 -2.86 -16.62
CA PHE A 98 -11.44 -2.43 -16.58
C PHE A 98 -10.74 -2.84 -15.28
N PHE A 99 -11.41 -2.71 -14.13
CA PHE A 99 -10.90 -3.19 -12.85
C PHE A 99 -10.64 -4.71 -12.87
N ASN A 100 -11.58 -5.48 -13.43
CA ASN A 100 -11.40 -6.93 -13.59
C ASN A 100 -10.25 -7.28 -14.54
N ALA A 101 -10.11 -6.55 -15.64
CA ALA A 101 -8.99 -6.74 -16.58
C ALA A 101 -7.63 -6.46 -15.91
N LEU A 102 -7.54 -5.40 -15.08
CA LEU A 102 -6.36 -5.10 -14.26
C LEU A 102 -6.07 -6.21 -13.27
N TYR A 103 -7.11 -6.72 -12.58
CA TYR A 103 -6.95 -7.79 -11.62
C TYR A 103 -6.49 -9.10 -12.28
N HIS A 104 -7.05 -9.47 -13.44
CA HIS A 104 -6.59 -10.62 -14.21
C HIS A 104 -5.13 -10.47 -14.65
N ARG A 105 -4.70 -9.27 -15.09
CA ARG A 105 -3.29 -9.01 -15.39
C ARG A 105 -2.40 -9.11 -14.16
N PHE A 106 -2.87 -8.65 -12.99
CA PHE A 106 -2.14 -8.81 -11.73
C PHE A 106 -1.94 -10.29 -11.36
N LEU A 107 -2.95 -11.14 -11.59
CA LEU A 107 -2.87 -12.58 -11.30
C LEU A 107 -1.93 -13.32 -12.28
N SER A 108 -2.05 -13.04 -13.57
CA SER A 108 -1.35 -13.79 -14.62
C SER A 108 0.13 -13.43 -14.79
N ASN A 109 0.52 -12.22 -14.41
CA ASN A 109 1.91 -11.78 -14.59
C ASN A 109 2.82 -12.32 -13.48
N SER A 110 4.06 -12.68 -13.81
CA SER A 110 5.09 -13.03 -12.83
C SER A 110 5.94 -11.81 -12.41
N ASN A 111 6.00 -10.78 -13.26
CA ASN A 111 6.81 -9.58 -13.02
C ASN A 111 6.22 -8.73 -11.89
N VAL A 112 7.03 -8.47 -10.86
CA VAL A 112 6.64 -7.70 -9.66
C VAL A 112 6.31 -6.24 -9.98
N HIS A 113 7.04 -5.61 -10.90
CA HIS A 113 6.77 -4.22 -11.30
C HIS A 113 5.41 -4.11 -11.97
N MET A 114 5.10 -5.04 -12.89
CA MET A 114 3.79 -5.08 -13.54
C MET A 114 2.66 -5.26 -12.53
N LYS A 115 2.85 -6.13 -11.52
CA LYS A 115 1.88 -6.30 -10.44
C LYS A 115 1.68 -5.02 -9.62
N ALA A 116 2.77 -4.32 -9.31
CA ALA A 116 2.72 -3.07 -8.56
C ALA A 116 1.98 -1.97 -9.36
N ASP A 117 2.22 -1.86 -10.66
CA ASP A 117 1.55 -0.92 -11.55
C ASP A 117 0.05 -1.24 -11.69
N CYS A 118 -0.31 -2.52 -11.84
CA CYS A 118 -1.71 -2.95 -11.84
C CYS A 118 -2.41 -2.58 -10.52
N LEU A 119 -1.77 -2.85 -9.37
CA LEU A 119 -2.34 -2.51 -8.06
C LEU A 119 -2.48 -1.00 -7.86
N GLN A 120 -1.53 -0.20 -8.36
CA GLN A 120 -1.63 1.25 -8.32
C GLN A 120 -2.84 1.74 -9.13
N ALA A 121 -2.99 1.25 -10.36
CA ALA A 121 -4.14 1.58 -11.20
C ALA A 121 -5.46 1.14 -10.54
N MET A 122 -5.52 -0.08 -10.00
CA MET A 122 -6.68 -0.57 -9.25
C MET A 122 -7.00 0.35 -8.06
N SER A 123 -5.98 0.84 -7.34
CA SER A 123 -6.18 1.77 -6.22
C SER A 123 -6.78 3.10 -6.67
N ILE A 124 -6.31 3.66 -7.78
CA ILE A 124 -6.81 4.93 -8.36
C ILE A 124 -8.27 4.77 -8.80
N ILE A 125 -8.60 3.66 -9.46
CA ILE A 125 -9.95 3.41 -9.98
C ILE A 125 -10.91 3.14 -8.83
N TYR A 126 -10.52 2.31 -7.87
CA TYR A 126 -11.34 2.01 -6.70
C TYR A 126 -11.58 3.26 -5.84
N GLU A 127 -10.66 4.21 -5.81
CA GLU A 127 -10.89 5.47 -5.11
C GLU A 127 -12.03 6.31 -5.69
N LYS A 128 -12.23 6.25 -7.02
CA LYS A 128 -13.26 7.02 -7.73
C LYS A 128 -14.58 6.26 -7.94
N TYR A 129 -14.51 4.94 -8.08
CA TYR A 129 -15.64 4.09 -8.49
C TYR A 129 -15.95 2.97 -7.48
N ASP A 130 -15.70 3.18 -6.17
CA ASP A 130 -15.93 2.13 -5.16
C ASP A 130 -17.38 1.65 -5.08
N GLU A 131 -18.36 2.53 -5.31
CA GLU A 131 -19.78 2.16 -5.29
C GLU A 131 -20.16 1.25 -6.47
N GLU A 132 -19.62 1.50 -7.66
CA GLU A 132 -19.91 0.71 -8.86
C GLU A 132 -19.19 -0.64 -8.86
N ILE A 133 -17.92 -0.67 -8.41
CA ILE A 133 -17.12 -1.91 -8.34
C ILE A 133 -17.61 -2.79 -7.19
N GLY A 134 -17.94 -2.18 -6.06
CA GLY A 134 -18.42 -2.87 -4.87
C GLY A 134 -17.33 -3.62 -4.11
N ALA A 135 -17.68 -4.81 -3.59
CA ALA A 135 -16.83 -5.59 -2.72
C ALA A 135 -15.71 -6.31 -3.49
N PHE A 136 -14.51 -6.34 -2.92
CA PHE A 136 -13.39 -7.09 -3.46
C PHE A 136 -13.34 -8.48 -2.81
N SER A 137 -13.52 -9.54 -3.59
CA SER A 137 -13.64 -10.90 -3.05
C SER A 137 -12.32 -11.48 -2.53
N ASP A 138 -11.18 -11.07 -3.10
CA ASP A 138 -9.89 -11.75 -2.92
C ASP A 138 -8.96 -11.08 -1.88
N VAL A 139 -9.54 -10.48 -0.83
CA VAL A 139 -8.77 -9.84 0.26
C VAL A 139 -7.75 -10.81 0.88
N ASN A 140 -8.16 -12.06 1.14
CA ASN A 140 -7.28 -13.08 1.73
C ASN A 140 -6.08 -13.41 0.83
N PHE A 141 -6.29 -13.44 -0.49
CA PHE A 141 -5.22 -13.68 -1.44
C PHE A 141 -4.19 -12.55 -1.42
N LEU A 142 -4.64 -11.29 -1.34
CA LEU A 142 -3.74 -10.15 -1.20
C LEU A 142 -2.95 -10.18 0.11
N LEU A 143 -3.58 -10.57 1.22
CA LEU A 143 -2.89 -10.73 2.50
C LEU A 143 -1.84 -11.85 2.46
N ASN A 144 -2.14 -12.96 1.79
CA ASN A 144 -1.17 -14.04 1.60
C ASN A 144 0.04 -13.56 0.77
N ILE A 145 -0.20 -12.78 -0.29
CA ILE A 145 0.89 -12.14 -1.04
C ILE A 145 1.66 -11.17 -0.16
N LEU A 146 0.99 -10.32 0.64
CA LEU A 146 1.64 -9.36 1.53
C LEU A 146 2.55 -10.07 2.55
N ASN A 147 2.06 -11.17 3.14
CA ASN A 147 2.82 -11.95 4.11
C ASN A 147 4.00 -12.70 3.45
N GLY A 148 3.85 -13.16 2.20
CA GLY A 148 4.91 -13.85 1.45
C GLY A 148 5.89 -12.93 0.70
N CYS A 149 5.53 -11.67 0.44
CA CYS A 149 6.32 -10.80 -0.42
C CYS A 149 7.61 -10.32 0.25
N ARG A 150 8.64 -10.14 -0.58
CA ARG A 150 9.96 -9.57 -0.21
C ARG A 150 10.21 -8.21 -0.84
N ASN A 151 9.45 -7.86 -1.88
CA ASN A 151 9.62 -6.61 -2.61
C ASN A 151 8.88 -5.45 -1.91
N ARG A 152 9.60 -4.37 -1.61
CA ARG A 152 9.07 -3.19 -0.91
C ARG A 152 8.02 -2.44 -1.73
N THR A 153 8.21 -2.33 -3.03
CA THR A 153 7.27 -1.67 -3.95
C THR A 153 5.92 -2.40 -3.93
N LEU A 154 5.95 -3.73 -4.03
CA LEU A 154 4.72 -4.55 -4.01
C LEU A 154 4.02 -4.46 -2.65
N ARG A 155 4.77 -4.56 -1.54
CA ARG A 155 4.25 -4.37 -0.17
C ARG A 155 3.48 -3.06 -0.06
N ASP A 156 4.13 -1.96 -0.45
CA ASP A 156 3.56 -0.61 -0.30
C ASP A 156 2.30 -0.44 -1.14
N ARG A 157 2.29 -0.95 -2.38
CA ARG A 157 1.09 -0.91 -3.25
C ARG A 157 -0.05 -1.76 -2.71
N ILE A 158 0.23 -2.93 -2.12
CA ILE A 158 -0.82 -3.75 -1.49
C ILE A 158 -1.38 -3.02 -0.27
N VAL A 159 -0.54 -2.44 0.59
CA VAL A 159 -1.00 -1.66 1.76
C VAL A 159 -1.88 -0.48 1.32
N GLN A 160 -1.46 0.26 0.28
CA GLN A 160 -2.29 1.33 -0.31
C GLN A 160 -3.64 0.80 -0.81
N PHE A 161 -3.63 -0.31 -1.54
CA PHE A 161 -4.87 -0.88 -2.07
C PHE A 161 -5.81 -1.36 -0.95
N ILE A 162 -5.27 -1.98 0.11
CA ILE A 162 -6.03 -2.37 1.31
C ILE A 162 -6.73 -1.13 1.91
N GLY A 163 -6.02 -0.02 2.05
CA GLY A 163 -6.59 1.23 2.57
C GLY A 163 -7.71 1.84 1.70
N LYS A 164 -7.77 1.49 0.41
CA LYS A 164 -8.87 1.91 -0.48
C LYS A 164 -10.07 0.96 -0.40
N ILE A 165 -9.85 -0.36 -0.35
CA ILE A 165 -10.94 -1.35 -0.33
C ILE A 165 -11.72 -1.40 0.99
N ILE A 166 -11.16 -0.89 2.09
CA ILE A 166 -11.86 -0.83 3.39
C ILE A 166 -13.05 0.15 3.39
N LYS A 167 -13.23 0.98 2.35
CA LYS A 167 -14.47 1.77 2.19
C LYS A 167 -15.72 0.88 2.24
N GLN A 168 -15.62 -0.32 1.66
CA GLN A 168 -16.71 -1.28 1.63
C GLN A 168 -16.72 -2.21 2.85
N GLN A 169 -17.87 -2.28 3.53
CA GLN A 169 -17.99 -2.97 4.82
C GLN A 169 -17.77 -4.49 4.74
N THR A 170 -18.09 -5.12 3.61
CA THR A 170 -17.84 -6.55 3.40
C THR A 170 -16.35 -6.87 3.39
N ASN A 171 -15.52 -6.00 2.80
CA ASN A 171 -14.07 -6.17 2.75
C ASN A 171 -13.47 -6.09 4.15
N ILE A 172 -13.97 -5.17 4.99
CA ILE A 172 -13.56 -5.09 6.40
C ILE A 172 -13.92 -6.41 7.12
N ARG A 173 -15.12 -6.95 6.91
CA ARG A 173 -15.50 -8.25 7.54
C ARG A 173 -14.56 -9.37 7.14
N THR A 174 -14.09 -9.42 5.89
CA THR A 174 -13.11 -10.41 5.43
C THR A 174 -11.75 -10.17 6.09
N LEU A 175 -11.29 -8.92 6.12
CA LEU A 175 -10.03 -8.52 6.78
C LEU A 175 -10.01 -8.93 8.26
N LEU A 176 -11.13 -8.77 8.99
CA LEU A 176 -11.27 -9.14 10.40
C LEU A 176 -11.37 -10.64 10.66
N ARG A 177 -11.78 -11.44 9.66
CA ARG A 177 -11.82 -12.90 9.76
C ARG A 177 -10.45 -13.52 9.52
N SER A 178 -9.58 -12.80 8.83
CA SER A 178 -8.17 -13.14 8.60
C SER A 178 -7.26 -12.43 9.61
N ASP A 179 -5.97 -12.79 9.62
CA ASP A 179 -4.93 -12.10 10.41
C ASP A 179 -4.52 -10.73 9.80
N GLY A 180 -5.41 -10.10 9.03
CA GLY A 180 -5.11 -8.87 8.29
C GLY A 180 -4.74 -7.71 9.20
N LEU A 181 -5.40 -7.56 10.36
CA LEU A 181 -5.05 -6.53 11.34
C LEU A 181 -3.65 -6.75 11.94
N LEU A 182 -3.30 -8.00 12.25
CA LEU A 182 -1.98 -8.37 12.77
C LEU A 182 -0.88 -8.06 11.76
N ILE A 183 -1.06 -8.46 10.50
CA ILE A 183 -0.10 -8.17 9.42
C ILE A 183 0.11 -6.65 9.26
N LEU A 184 -0.97 -5.86 9.32
CA LEU A 184 -0.87 -4.40 9.23
C LEU A 184 -0.13 -3.80 10.43
N ILE A 185 -0.45 -4.23 11.66
CA ILE A 185 0.24 -3.76 12.87
C ILE A 185 1.72 -4.14 12.84
N ASP A 186 2.06 -5.36 12.44
CA ASP A 186 3.44 -5.81 12.29
C ASP A 186 4.21 -4.92 11.30
N LEU A 187 3.58 -4.50 10.21
CA LEU A 187 4.18 -3.54 9.27
C LEU A 187 4.30 -2.13 9.85
N ALA A 188 3.36 -1.68 10.68
CA ALA A 188 3.42 -0.38 11.34
C ALA A 188 4.61 -0.29 12.31
N THR A 189 5.04 -1.40 12.93
CA THR A 189 6.22 -1.42 13.82
C THR A 189 7.54 -1.12 13.08
N LEU A 190 7.55 -1.14 11.74
CA LEU A 190 8.73 -0.79 10.95
C LEU A 190 9.17 0.67 11.11
N SER A 191 8.31 1.57 11.58
CA SER A 191 8.70 2.94 11.96
C SER A 191 9.81 2.98 13.01
N HIS A 192 9.93 1.96 13.86
CA HIS A 192 11.03 1.87 14.84
C HIS A 192 12.42 1.69 14.22
N LEU A 193 12.49 1.36 12.93
CA LEU A 193 13.74 1.25 12.18
C LEU A 193 14.21 2.60 11.63
N HIS A 194 13.39 3.64 11.66
CA HIS A 194 13.75 4.94 11.13
C HIS A 194 14.88 5.57 11.95
N VAL A 195 15.87 6.14 11.24
CA VAL A 195 17.20 6.53 11.76
C VAL A 195 17.13 7.62 12.84
N ASN A 196 16.06 8.40 12.88
CA ASN A 196 15.84 9.42 13.91
C ASN A 196 15.13 8.84 15.13
N ARG A 197 15.82 8.02 15.94
CA ARG A 197 15.37 7.88 17.32
C ARG A 197 15.48 9.24 17.98
N ALA A 198 14.40 9.72 18.62
CA ALA A 198 14.58 10.71 19.67
C ALA A 198 15.48 10.05 20.72
N VAL A 199 16.72 10.51 20.82
CA VAL A 199 17.63 10.05 21.86
C VAL A 199 16.94 10.42 23.16
N ILE A 200 16.53 9.41 23.94
CA ILE A 200 16.07 9.64 25.30
C ILE A 200 17.24 10.38 25.96
N PRO A 201 17.06 11.62 26.44
CA PRO A 201 18.12 12.33 27.14
C PRO A 201 18.28 11.69 28.53
N THR A 202 18.65 10.42 28.55
CA THR A 202 19.29 9.81 29.70
C THR A 202 20.63 10.51 29.79
N GLN A 203 20.81 11.27 30.88
CA GLN A 203 21.93 12.16 31.10
C GLN A 203 23.25 11.40 30.98
N THR A 204 23.86 11.42 29.80
CA THR A 204 25.27 11.11 29.65
C THR A 204 25.88 12.25 28.86
N ASN A 205 26.44 13.22 29.59
CA ASN A 205 27.31 14.26 29.07
C ASN A 205 28.62 13.63 28.55
N VAL A 206 28.55 12.81 27.50
CA VAL A 206 29.73 12.14 26.95
C VAL A 206 29.84 12.52 25.47
N ILE A 207 31.05 12.97 25.14
CA ILE A 207 31.53 13.41 23.84
C ILE A 207 31.10 12.42 22.74
N GLU A 208 30.68 12.97 21.60
CA GLU A 208 30.21 12.28 20.40
C GLU A 208 30.95 10.94 20.17
N ALA A 209 30.23 9.83 20.31
CA ALA A 209 30.79 8.49 20.19
C ALA A 209 31.24 8.24 18.75
N SER A 210 32.48 7.74 18.57
CA SER A 210 32.94 7.27 17.26
C SER A 210 32.01 6.18 16.72
N PRO A 211 31.83 6.03 15.40
CA PRO A 211 30.89 5.06 14.82
C PRO A 211 31.13 3.60 15.26
N GLU A 212 32.34 3.25 15.69
CA GLU A 212 32.67 1.95 16.30
C GLU A 212 32.16 1.83 17.75
N MET A 213 32.24 2.90 18.56
CA MET A 213 31.69 2.93 19.93
C MET A 213 30.16 2.98 19.94
N ALA A 214 29.54 3.56 18.91
CA ALA A 214 28.10 3.52 18.71
C ALA A 214 27.58 2.09 18.48
N ARG A 215 28.39 1.21 17.84
CA ARG A 215 28.05 -0.21 17.63
C ARG A 215 28.06 -1.01 18.93
N ASP A 216 29.05 -0.79 19.78
CA ASP A 216 29.13 -1.45 21.11
C ASP A 216 28.07 -0.93 22.10
N SER A 217 27.51 0.26 21.85
CA SER A 217 26.41 0.83 22.63
C SER A 217 25.01 0.33 22.24
N MET A 218 24.88 -0.43 21.13
CA MET A 218 23.60 -1.02 20.75
C MET A 218 23.24 -2.19 21.68
N GLU A 219 22.06 -2.14 22.28
CA GLU A 219 21.58 -3.17 23.18
C GLU A 219 21.54 -4.54 22.46
N LYS A 220 22.11 -5.55 23.13
CA LYS A 220 22.14 -6.94 22.65
C LYS A 220 20.80 -7.59 22.97
N GLU A 221 19.83 -7.41 22.06
CA GLU A 221 18.45 -7.82 22.27
C GLU A 221 18.11 -9.18 21.62
N TRP A 222 18.90 -9.63 20.65
CA TRP A 222 18.56 -10.76 19.79
C TRP A 222 19.32 -12.03 20.15
N HIS A 223 18.65 -13.17 20.13
CA HIS A 223 19.24 -14.49 20.33
C HIS A 223 19.03 -15.35 19.09
N VAL A 224 20.12 -15.88 18.53
CA VAL A 224 20.11 -16.85 17.41
C VAL A 224 20.43 -18.27 17.90
N SER A 225 21.18 -18.36 19.02
CA SER A 225 21.40 -19.58 19.79
C SER A 225 21.06 -19.31 21.26
N LYS A 226 20.90 -20.37 22.05
CA LYS A 226 20.49 -20.26 23.47
C LYS A 226 21.50 -19.55 24.35
N ASP A 227 22.75 -19.44 23.92
CA ASP A 227 23.87 -19.08 24.80
C ASP A 227 24.33 -17.62 24.66
N GLU A 228 23.99 -16.90 23.59
CA GLU A 228 24.50 -15.54 23.36
C GLU A 228 23.43 -14.57 22.82
N ALA A 229 23.37 -13.40 23.44
CA ALA A 229 22.67 -12.23 22.93
C ALA A 229 23.59 -11.46 21.97
N ILE A 230 23.07 -11.13 20.80
CA ILE A 230 23.75 -10.40 19.73
C ILE A 230 23.00 -9.11 19.42
N SER A 231 23.73 -8.10 18.93
CA SER A 231 23.13 -6.84 18.53
C SER A 231 22.45 -6.97 17.16
N PHE A 232 21.58 -6.00 16.84
CA PHE A 232 20.97 -5.92 15.51
C PHE A 232 22.01 -5.68 14.38
N ALA A 233 23.13 -5.03 14.69
CA ALA A 233 24.22 -4.84 13.74
C ALA A 233 24.96 -6.17 13.45
N ASP A 234 25.22 -6.96 14.49
CA ASP A 234 25.85 -8.29 14.35
C ASP A 234 24.97 -9.24 13.54
N LEU A 235 23.64 -9.18 13.72
CA LEU A 235 22.69 -9.91 12.88
C LEU A 235 22.81 -9.58 11.40
N LYS A 236 23.00 -8.29 11.06
CA LYS A 236 23.20 -7.87 9.66
C LYS A 236 24.50 -8.41 9.09
N ASP A 237 25.57 -8.44 9.88
CA ASP A 237 26.87 -8.92 9.43
C ASP A 237 26.86 -10.46 9.29
N LEU A 238 26.23 -11.18 10.22
CA LEU A 238 26.01 -12.64 10.11
C LEU A 238 25.14 -13.03 8.89
N TRP A 239 24.20 -12.17 8.49
CA TRP A 239 23.42 -12.35 7.27
C TRP A 239 24.27 -12.15 6.02
N LYS A 240 25.11 -11.10 5.98
CA LYS A 240 26.05 -10.86 4.87
C LYS A 240 27.07 -11.99 4.73
N ASP A 241 27.53 -12.53 5.85
CA ASP A 241 28.44 -13.68 5.91
C ASP A 241 27.77 -15.01 5.52
N GLY A 242 26.45 -15.03 5.29
CA GLY A 242 25.69 -16.22 4.90
C GLY A 242 25.55 -17.29 5.99
N LYS A 243 25.90 -16.98 7.24
CA LYS A 243 25.77 -17.90 8.38
C LYS A 243 24.32 -18.08 8.82
N ILE A 244 23.48 -17.11 8.51
CA ILE A 244 22.05 -17.09 8.86
C ILE A 244 21.23 -17.13 7.58
N SER A 245 20.20 -17.99 7.57
CA SER A 245 19.22 -18.11 6.49
C SER A 245 17.81 -17.70 6.95
N ALA A 246 16.86 -17.55 6.02
CA ALA A 246 15.47 -17.16 6.31
C ALA A 246 14.73 -18.11 7.29
N GLU A 247 15.17 -19.37 7.36
CA GLU A 247 14.61 -20.40 8.24
C GLU A 247 15.21 -20.40 9.66
N THR A 248 16.26 -19.59 9.87
CA THR A 248 16.91 -19.49 11.17
C THR A 248 15.94 -18.92 12.18
N LYS A 249 15.92 -19.53 13.36
CA LYS A 249 15.04 -19.10 14.45
C LYS A 249 15.75 -18.04 15.28
N CYS A 250 15.06 -16.92 15.49
CA CYS A 250 15.49 -15.84 16.35
C CYS A 250 14.49 -15.66 17.49
N TRP A 251 14.99 -15.20 18.62
CA TRP A 251 14.19 -14.81 19.76
C TRP A 251 14.69 -13.47 20.31
N ALA A 252 13.78 -12.65 20.82
CA ALA A 252 14.11 -11.43 21.53
C ALA A 252 13.15 -11.29 22.72
N GLN A 253 13.53 -10.48 23.70
CA GLN A 253 12.69 -10.21 24.87
C GLN A 253 11.34 -9.63 24.42
N GLY A 254 10.24 -10.28 24.81
CA GLY A 254 8.87 -9.94 24.38
C GLY A 254 8.23 -10.94 23.41
N TYR A 255 8.99 -11.89 22.85
CA TYR A 255 8.41 -13.02 22.11
C TYR A 255 8.12 -14.22 23.01
N ASN A 256 6.93 -14.81 22.87
CA ASN A 256 6.54 -16.02 23.60
C ASN A 256 7.29 -17.29 23.15
N SER A 257 7.88 -17.27 21.95
CA SER A 257 8.60 -18.41 21.37
C SER A 257 9.59 -17.97 20.30
N TRP A 258 10.52 -18.87 19.97
CA TRP A 258 11.46 -18.72 18.86
C TRP A 258 10.72 -18.68 17.52
N ARG A 259 10.91 -17.60 16.75
CA ARG A 259 10.26 -17.39 15.43
C ARG A 259 11.29 -17.34 14.31
N LYS A 260 10.88 -17.68 13.09
CA LYS A 260 11.78 -17.62 11.93
C LYS A 260 12.03 -16.17 11.52
N ILE A 261 13.19 -15.90 10.90
CA ILE A 261 13.51 -14.57 10.35
C ILE A 261 12.46 -14.12 9.32
N SER A 262 11.93 -15.05 8.52
CA SER A 262 10.86 -14.76 7.56
C SER A 262 9.54 -14.32 8.19
N GLU A 263 9.30 -14.67 9.45
CA GLU A 263 8.05 -14.39 10.18
C GLU A 263 8.15 -13.09 10.98
N ILE A 264 9.36 -12.64 11.31
CA ILE A 264 9.58 -11.42 12.08
C ILE A 264 9.66 -10.23 11.12
N ALA A 265 8.67 -9.34 11.16
CA ALA A 265 8.58 -8.20 10.24
C ALA A 265 9.85 -7.35 10.22
N GLN A 266 10.38 -6.98 11.39
CA GLN A 266 11.59 -6.15 11.50
C GLN A 266 12.80 -6.78 10.79
N LEU A 267 13.03 -8.09 10.97
CA LEU A 267 14.16 -8.81 10.35
C LEU A 267 13.90 -9.08 8.87
N LYS A 268 12.69 -9.52 8.52
CA LYS A 268 12.26 -9.75 7.15
C LYS A 268 12.48 -8.50 6.29
N TRP A 269 12.04 -7.33 6.76
CA TRP A 269 12.07 -6.10 5.96
C TRP A 269 13.43 -5.38 5.95
N THR A 270 14.35 -5.80 6.80
CA THR A 270 15.72 -5.23 6.87
C THR A 270 16.78 -6.12 6.25
N LEU A 271 16.64 -7.45 6.37
CA LEU A 271 17.61 -8.43 5.87
C LEU A 271 17.22 -9.03 4.51
N MET A 272 15.94 -9.31 4.30
CA MET A 272 15.44 -10.03 3.12
C MET A 272 14.80 -9.14 2.05
N ALA A 273 14.53 -7.88 2.37
CA ALA A 273 13.75 -7.03 1.50
C ALA A 273 14.53 -6.57 0.27
N GLU A 274 13.86 -6.58 -0.87
CA GLU A 274 14.40 -6.17 -2.16
C GLU A 274 13.57 -5.02 -2.75
N GLY A 275 14.20 -4.25 -3.64
CA GLY A 275 13.55 -3.17 -4.37
C GLY A 275 13.42 -1.86 -3.58
N LEU A 276 12.91 -0.84 -4.26
CA LEU A 276 12.74 0.50 -3.71
C LEU A 276 11.43 0.60 -2.94
N SER A 277 11.49 1.25 -1.77
CA SER A 277 10.30 1.59 -0.98
C SER A 277 9.65 2.84 -1.59
N ILE A 278 8.33 2.82 -1.73
CA ILE A 278 7.54 3.98 -2.14
C ILE A 278 7.23 4.83 -0.90
N PHE A 279 6.91 4.17 0.19
CA PHE A 279 6.75 4.82 1.49
C PHE A 279 8.09 4.95 2.20
N GLN A 280 8.27 6.08 2.88
CA GLN A 280 9.11 6.14 4.06
C GLN A 280 8.43 5.35 5.20
N GLU A 281 9.21 4.76 6.10
CA GLU A 281 8.72 3.87 7.15
C GLU A 281 7.64 4.55 8.02
N ASN A 282 7.80 5.84 8.34
CA ASN A 282 6.82 6.62 9.09
C ASN A 282 5.53 6.85 8.28
N ASN A 283 5.64 7.21 7.00
CA ASN A 283 4.47 7.44 6.14
C ASN A 283 3.63 6.16 5.96
N MET A 284 4.27 5.00 5.88
CA MET A 284 3.57 3.71 5.86
C MET A 284 2.82 3.46 7.18
N THR A 285 3.48 3.73 8.31
CA THR A 285 2.90 3.60 9.65
C THR A 285 1.68 4.51 9.82
N ILE A 286 1.82 5.76 9.40
CA ILE A 286 0.73 6.75 9.36
C ILE A 286 -0.44 6.23 8.53
N TYR A 287 -0.17 5.74 7.31
CA TYR A 287 -1.20 5.22 6.42
C TYR A 287 -1.94 4.01 7.02
N ILE A 288 -1.20 3.12 7.68
CA ILE A 288 -1.77 1.95 8.37
C ILE A 288 -2.63 2.40 9.55
N LEU A 289 -2.15 3.34 10.38
CA LEU A 289 -2.93 3.86 11.50
C LEU A 289 -4.21 4.56 11.02
N ASP A 290 -4.14 5.38 9.97
CA ASP A 290 -5.32 6.00 9.36
C ASP A 290 -6.31 4.94 8.84
N THR A 291 -5.81 3.84 8.27
CA THR A 291 -6.63 2.69 7.84
C THR A 291 -7.30 2.00 9.03
N LEU A 292 -6.58 1.77 10.14
CA LEU A 292 -7.12 1.16 11.35
C LEU A 292 -8.16 2.06 12.04
N ILE A 293 -7.92 3.38 12.10
CA ILE A 293 -8.86 4.37 12.62
C ILE A 293 -10.16 4.33 11.81
N ARG A 294 -10.08 4.39 10.48
CA ARG A 294 -11.26 4.28 9.61
C ARG A 294 -12.02 2.97 9.84
N ILE A 295 -11.32 1.85 10.01
CA ILE A 295 -11.98 0.57 10.34
C ILE A 295 -12.72 0.66 11.68
N CYS A 296 -12.12 1.25 12.71
CA CYS A 296 -12.75 1.44 14.02
C CYS A 296 -13.97 2.38 13.96
N GLU A 297 -13.89 3.49 13.22
CA GLU A 297 -14.98 4.45 13.05
C GLU A 297 -16.21 3.82 12.36
N ARG A 298 -16.00 2.87 11.44
CA ARG A 298 -17.08 2.14 10.77
C ARG A 298 -17.80 1.15 11.69
N TYR A 299 -17.24 0.84 12.86
CA TYR A 299 -17.83 -0.01 13.88
C TYR A 299 -17.84 0.71 15.24
N PRO A 300 -18.73 1.69 15.43
CA PRO A 300 -18.79 2.49 16.66
C PRO A 300 -19.15 1.62 17.88
N SER A 301 -18.77 2.08 19.08
CA SER A 301 -19.19 1.43 20.34
C SER A 301 -20.62 1.81 20.74
N ARG A 302 -21.19 2.88 20.15
CA ARG A 302 -22.50 3.44 20.47
C ARG A 302 -23.36 3.57 19.23
N THR A 303 -24.65 3.30 19.36
CA THR A 303 -25.61 3.50 18.27
C THR A 303 -25.99 4.97 18.15
N VAL A 304 -26.01 5.50 16.92
CA VAL A 304 -26.64 6.79 16.62
C VAL A 304 -28.08 6.50 16.18
N PRO A 305 -29.14 7.13 16.75
CA PRO A 305 -29.14 8.30 17.63
C PRO A 305 -29.22 8.02 19.16
N ASP A 306 -29.60 6.83 19.59
CA ASP A 306 -29.98 6.56 21.01
C ASP A 306 -28.80 6.54 21.99
N ASN A 307 -27.56 6.69 21.50
CA ASN A 307 -26.32 6.62 22.29
C ASN A 307 -26.21 5.32 23.14
N ALA A 308 -26.91 4.26 22.72
CA ALA A 308 -26.94 2.99 23.40
C ALA A 308 -25.61 2.26 23.17
N ILE A 309 -25.05 1.66 24.22
CA ILE A 309 -23.82 0.87 24.15
C ILE A 309 -24.08 -0.40 23.33
N ILE A 310 -23.30 -0.61 22.28
CA ILE A 310 -23.39 -1.78 21.41
C ILE A 310 -22.71 -2.96 22.07
N ARG A 311 -23.45 -4.07 22.21
CA ARG A 311 -22.97 -5.35 22.73
C ARG A 311 -23.42 -6.51 21.82
N PRO A 312 -22.55 -7.51 21.58
CA PRO A 312 -21.15 -7.63 22.01
C PRO A 312 -20.25 -6.54 21.37
N ILE A 313 -19.09 -6.27 21.99
CA ILE A 313 -18.13 -5.25 21.51
C ILE A 313 -17.80 -5.51 20.03
N PRO A 314 -17.66 -4.49 19.19
CA PRO A 314 -17.22 -4.70 17.81
C PRO A 314 -15.96 -5.56 17.69
N LYS A 315 -15.96 -6.52 16.76
CA LYS A 315 -14.86 -7.48 16.58
C LYS A 315 -13.50 -6.81 16.38
N VAL A 316 -13.45 -5.68 15.65
CA VAL A 316 -12.23 -4.88 15.48
C VAL A 316 -11.63 -4.53 16.84
N LYS A 317 -12.43 -3.93 17.72
CA LYS A 317 -11.99 -3.48 19.05
C LYS A 317 -11.60 -4.66 19.94
N GLN A 318 -12.28 -5.81 19.81
CA GLN A 318 -11.89 -7.04 20.50
C GLN A 318 -10.49 -7.52 20.09
N ILE A 319 -10.20 -7.57 18.77
CA ILE A 319 -8.92 -8.03 18.22
C ILE A 319 -7.80 -7.04 18.56
N LEU A 320 -8.05 -5.73 18.42
CA LEU A 320 -7.05 -4.71 18.71
C LEU A 320 -6.74 -4.58 20.22
N SER A 321 -7.66 -5.01 21.08
CA SER A 321 -7.45 -5.06 22.54
C SER A 321 -6.75 -6.33 23.01
N ASP A 322 -6.39 -7.24 22.10
CA ASP A 322 -5.72 -8.49 22.44
C ASP A 322 -4.22 -8.27 22.70
N GLU A 323 -3.61 -9.19 23.46
CA GLU A 323 -2.19 -9.09 23.85
C GLU A 323 -1.24 -9.13 22.64
N SER A 324 -1.67 -9.71 21.52
CA SER A 324 -0.91 -9.75 20.27
C SER A 324 -0.95 -8.44 19.46
N CYS A 325 -1.81 -7.48 19.82
CA CYS A 325 -2.01 -6.25 19.04
C CYS A 325 -1.72 -5.01 19.88
N LEU A 326 -2.36 -4.90 21.05
CA LEU A 326 -2.40 -3.67 21.83
C LEU A 326 -1.01 -3.18 22.25
N PRO A 327 -0.08 -4.03 22.76
CA PRO A 327 1.26 -3.60 23.10
C PRO A 327 2.02 -3.05 21.89
N HIS A 328 1.89 -3.67 20.71
CA HIS A 328 2.56 -3.19 19.49
C HIS A 328 2.05 -1.83 19.04
N ILE A 329 0.74 -1.58 19.15
CA ILE A 329 0.16 -0.26 18.88
C ILE A 329 0.69 0.78 19.87
N VAL A 330 0.72 0.43 21.16
CA VAL A 330 1.22 1.30 22.23
C VAL A 330 2.72 1.60 22.09
N HIS A 331 3.53 0.62 21.67
CA HIS A 331 4.96 0.79 21.44
C HIS A 331 5.25 1.82 20.34
N LEU A 332 4.35 2.04 19.37
CA LEU A 332 4.51 3.10 18.36
C LEU A 332 4.66 4.50 18.98
N LEU A 333 4.23 4.71 20.23
CA LEU A 333 4.49 5.96 20.97
C LEU A 333 5.99 6.24 21.16
N LEU A 334 6.82 5.19 21.22
CA LEU A 334 8.28 5.28 21.32
C LEU A 334 8.96 5.77 20.04
N THR A 335 8.22 5.96 18.95
CA THR A 335 8.74 6.67 17.77
C THR A 335 8.97 8.15 18.07
N PHE A 336 8.28 8.71 19.06
CA PHE A 336 8.25 10.13 19.41
C PHE A 336 7.91 11.07 18.23
N ASP A 337 7.43 10.54 17.11
CA ASP A 337 6.93 11.32 15.97
C ASP A 337 5.53 11.87 16.33
N PRO A 338 5.34 13.21 16.39
CA PRO A 338 4.05 13.81 16.73
C PRO A 338 2.88 13.27 15.89
N VAL A 339 3.12 13.02 14.60
CA VAL A 339 2.11 12.62 13.63
C VAL A 339 1.63 11.20 13.90
N ILE A 340 2.55 10.30 14.27
CA ILE A 340 2.26 8.91 14.67
C ILE A 340 1.58 8.90 16.04
N VAL A 341 2.13 9.62 17.03
CA VAL A 341 1.62 9.66 18.40
C VAL A 341 0.16 10.13 18.45
N GLU A 342 -0.20 11.16 17.68
CA GLU A 342 -1.58 11.66 17.59
C GLU A 342 -2.56 10.59 17.07
N ARG A 343 -2.15 9.84 16.04
CA ARG A 343 -2.97 8.77 15.44
C ARG A 343 -3.08 7.57 16.38
N VAL A 344 -2.00 7.22 17.06
CA VAL A 344 -2.01 6.17 18.09
C VAL A 344 -2.98 6.55 19.21
N ALA A 345 -2.92 7.79 19.71
CA ALA A 345 -3.84 8.28 20.73
C ALA A 345 -5.31 8.21 20.26
N THR A 346 -5.59 8.66 19.03
CA THR A 346 -6.93 8.59 18.42
C THR A 346 -7.43 7.15 18.29
N LEU A 347 -6.58 6.24 17.80
CA LEU A 347 -6.93 4.83 17.65
C LEU A 347 -7.21 4.18 19.01
N ILE A 348 -6.39 4.47 20.00
CA ILE A 348 -6.51 3.95 21.37
C ILE A 348 -7.78 4.46 22.03
N TYR A 349 -8.12 5.74 21.87
CA TYR A 349 -9.38 6.30 22.34
C TYR A 349 -10.58 5.53 21.77
N LEU A 350 -10.59 5.27 20.45
CA LEU A 350 -11.63 4.49 19.79
C LEU A 350 -11.70 3.03 20.28
N ILE A 351 -10.56 2.41 20.61
CA ILE A 351 -10.51 1.03 21.12
C ILE A 351 -11.04 0.94 22.56
N ILE A 352 -10.74 1.95 23.38
CA ILE A 352 -11.05 1.98 24.82
C ILE A 352 -12.52 2.35 25.07
N GLU A 353 -13.14 3.13 24.20
CA GLU A 353 -14.53 3.58 24.34
C GLU A 353 -15.49 2.40 24.62
N ASP A 354 -16.07 2.40 25.83
CA ASP A 354 -16.96 1.37 26.38
C ASP A 354 -16.38 -0.05 26.35
N ASN A 355 -15.06 -0.20 26.52
CA ASN A 355 -14.37 -1.48 26.53
C ASN A 355 -14.08 -1.96 27.97
N PRO A 356 -14.58 -3.13 28.40
CA PRO A 356 -14.33 -3.67 29.74
C PRO A 356 -12.87 -4.06 29.98
N ARG A 357 -12.06 -4.27 28.92
CA ARG A 357 -10.63 -4.60 29.03
C ARG A 357 -9.73 -3.39 29.32
N ILE A 358 -10.30 -2.20 29.47
CA ILE A 358 -9.56 -0.98 29.84
C ILE A 358 -8.71 -1.16 31.11
N SER A 359 -9.15 -2.02 32.04
CA SER A 359 -8.40 -2.30 33.26
C SER A 359 -7.03 -2.91 33.00
N LEU A 360 -6.80 -3.53 31.84
CA LEU A 360 -5.51 -4.16 31.50
C LEU A 360 -4.55 -3.19 30.79
N LEU A 361 -4.99 -1.97 30.49
CA LEU A 361 -4.21 -1.00 29.73
C LEU A 361 -2.88 -0.62 30.41
N TYR A 362 -2.84 -0.64 31.75
CA TYR A 362 -1.62 -0.31 32.49
C TYR A 362 -0.49 -1.33 32.24
N LEU A 363 -0.80 -2.55 31.82
CA LEU A 363 0.19 -3.59 31.54
C LEU A 363 0.99 -3.33 30.27
N THR A 364 0.50 -2.48 29.35
CA THR A 364 1.16 -2.19 28.08
C THR A 364 2.23 -1.10 28.18
N GLY A 365 2.38 -0.45 29.33
CA GLY A 365 3.31 0.66 29.51
C GLY A 365 2.85 1.99 28.91
N MET A 366 1.62 2.08 28.38
CA MET A 366 1.08 3.30 27.75
C MET A 366 1.30 4.55 28.60
N PHE A 367 0.90 4.54 29.87
CA PHE A 367 0.98 5.72 30.74
C PHE A 367 2.42 6.21 30.88
N TYR A 368 3.39 5.28 30.94
CA TYR A 368 4.80 5.61 31.00
C TYR A 368 5.29 6.23 29.69
N PHE A 369 4.93 5.65 28.54
CA PHE A 369 5.34 6.18 27.23
C PHE A 369 4.75 7.55 26.93
N ILE A 370 3.50 7.80 27.33
CA ILE A 370 2.87 9.11 27.23
C ILE A 370 3.59 10.14 28.11
N LEU A 371 3.97 9.78 29.33
CA LEU A 371 4.72 10.69 30.23
C LEU A 371 6.13 11.02 29.72
N MET A 372 6.76 10.11 28.98
CA MET A 372 8.04 10.38 28.32
C MET A 372 7.91 11.25 27.07
N TYR A 373 6.71 11.42 26.53
CA TYR A 373 6.50 12.17 25.30
C TYR A 373 6.69 13.68 25.54
N THR A 374 7.68 14.28 24.87
CA THR A 374 8.03 15.70 25.02
C THR A 374 7.46 16.60 23.92
N GLY A 375 6.56 16.10 23.07
CA GLY A 375 5.97 16.89 21.99
C GLY A 375 4.87 17.84 22.47
N SER A 376 4.56 18.84 21.64
CA SER A 376 3.60 19.92 21.96
C SER A 376 2.13 19.56 21.67
N ASN A 377 1.86 18.48 20.94
CA ASN A 377 0.52 18.01 20.54
C ASN A 377 -0.13 17.12 21.62
N ILE A 378 -0.30 17.65 22.83
CA ILE A 378 -0.83 16.90 23.97
C ILE A 378 -2.36 16.76 23.91
N LEU A 379 -3.06 17.64 23.18
CA LEU A 379 -4.53 17.69 23.20
C LEU A 379 -5.23 16.40 22.71
N PRO A 380 -4.79 15.75 21.62
CA PRO A 380 -5.30 14.43 21.24
C PRO A 380 -4.98 13.32 22.24
N ILE A 381 -3.88 13.48 22.99
CA ILE A 381 -3.39 12.51 24.00
C ILE A 381 -4.16 12.65 25.32
N SER A 382 -4.70 13.84 25.60
CA SER A 382 -5.46 14.13 26.83
C SER A 382 -6.93 13.70 26.80
N ARG A 383 -7.41 13.16 25.67
CA ARG A 383 -8.78 12.64 25.51
C ARG A 383 -8.86 11.19 25.99
#